data_AF-A0A1C6A8I9-F1
#
_entry.id   AF-A0A1C6A8I9-F1
#
_cell.length_a   1.000
_cell.length_b   1.000
_cell.length_c   1.000
_cell.angle_alpha   90.00
_cell.angle_beta   90.00
_cell.angle_gamma   90.00
#
_symmetry.space_group_name_H-M   'P 1'
#
loop_
_entity.id
_entity.type
_entity.pdbx_description
1 polymer ?
#
loop_
_entity_poly.entity_id
_entity_poly.type
_entity_poly.pdbx_seq_one_letter_code
_entity_poly.pdbx_strand_id
1 'polypeptide(L)' 'MSIEKIVLKMATHYHANLIDIHNALHALGLKSDEQAEEFNKKHMMKIVDMYTRRGYDITK' A
#
# COMPACT_ATOMS: atom_id res chain seq x y z
N MET A 1 0.13 -18.69 -11.74
CA MET A 1 -0.47 -17.75 -10.75
C MET A 1 -1.92 -17.55 -11.18
N SER A 2 -2.90 -17.71 -10.28
CA SER A 2 -4.32 -17.50 -10.65
C SER A 2 -4.56 -16.04 -11.04
N ILE A 3 -5.61 -15.78 -11.82
CA ILE A 3 -6.03 -14.40 -12.17
C ILE A 3 -6.22 -13.56 -10.89
N GLU A 4 -6.81 -14.16 -9.86
CA GLU A 4 -6.97 -13.51 -8.56
C GLU A 4 -5.63 -13.06 -7.95
N LYS A 5 -4.60 -13.93 -7.95
CA LYS A 5 -3.26 -13.58 -7.44
C LYS A 5 -2.57 -12.52 -8.30
N ILE A 6 -2.79 -12.52 -9.61
CA ILE A 6 -2.30 -11.46 -10.52
C ILE A 6 -2.93 -10.11 -10.14
N VAL A 7 -4.25 -10.06 -10.03
CA VAL A 7 -4.99 -8.85 -9.65
C VAL A 7 -4.57 -8.36 -8.27
N LEU A 8 -4.42 -9.27 -7.30
CA LEU A 8 -3.97 -8.94 -5.95
C LEU A 8 -2.58 -8.31 -5.95
N LYS A 9 -1.62 -8.91 -6.68
CA LYS A 9 -0.27 -8.36 -6.82
C LYS A 9 -0.27 -6.97 -7.47
N MET A 10 -1.06 -6.78 -8.52
CA MET A 10 -1.20 -5.46 -9.17
C MET A 10 -1.75 -4.41 -8.19
N ALA A 11 -2.78 -4.76 -7.40
CA ALA A 11 -3.34 -3.87 -6.39
C ALA A 11 -2.35 -3.55 -5.26
N THR A 12 -1.52 -4.52 -4.84
CA THR A 12 -0.41 -4.28 -3.91
C THR A 12 0.55 -3.24 -4.45
N HIS A 13 1.02 -3.41 -5.69
CA HIS A 13 1.93 -2.44 -6.31
C HIS A 13 1.31 -1.05 -6.43
N TYR A 14 0.03 -0.95 -6.75
CA TYR A 14 -0.66 0.35 -6.79
C TYR A 14 -0.59 1.07 -5.44
N HIS A 15 -0.89 0.39 -4.33
CA HIS A 15 -0.86 1.01 -3.01
C HIS A 15 0.56 1.26 -2.49
N ALA A 16 1.51 0.37 -2.78
CA ALA A 16 2.92 0.58 -2.46
C ALA A 16 3.49 1.80 -3.19
N ASN A 17 3.21 1.96 -4.48
CA ASN A 17 3.66 3.11 -5.26
C ASN A 17 3.09 4.44 -4.72
N LEU A 18 1.84 4.44 -4.23
CA LEU A 18 1.26 5.64 -3.60
C LEU A 18 1.98 6.03 -2.30
N ILE A 19 2.41 5.04 -1.51
CA ILE A 19 3.25 5.24 -0.32
C ILE A 19 4.59 5.84 -0.73
N ASP A 20 5.25 5.30 -1.76
CA ASP A 20 6.53 5.81 -2.24
C ASP A 20 6.45 7.26 -2.72
N ILE A 21 5.41 7.60 -3.49
CA ILE A 21 5.14 8.98 -3.92
C ILE A 21 4.94 9.89 -2.70
N HIS A 22 4.19 9.45 -1.69
CA HIS A 22 3.96 10.26 -0.50
C HIS A 22 5.21 10.47 0.34
N ASN A 23 6.05 9.44 0.46
CA ASN A 23 7.35 9.54 1.11
C ASN A 23 8.26 10.52 0.35
N ALA A 24 8.24 10.51 -0.98
CA ALA A 24 8.98 11.49 -1.79
C ALA A 24 8.47 12.92 -1.57
N LEU A 25 7.15 13.13 -1.54
CA LEU A 25 6.56 14.45 -1.24
C LEU A 25 6.94 14.94 0.17
N HIS A 26 6.93 14.04 1.16
CA HIS A 26 7.37 14.36 2.51
C HIS A 26 8.86 14.75 2.55
N ALA A 27 9.74 13.99 1.89
CA ALA A 27 11.17 14.29 1.81
C ALA A 27 11.47 15.65 1.12
N LEU A 28 10.58 16.10 0.23
CA LEU A 28 10.64 17.42 -0.40
C LEU A 28 10.05 18.55 0.46
N GLY A 29 9.56 18.26 1.67
CA GLY A 29 8.91 19.23 2.55
C GLY A 29 7.49 19.64 2.11
N LEU A 30 6.88 18.91 1.17
CA LEU A 30 5.55 19.19 0.64
C LEU A 30 4.42 18.53 1.45
N LYS A 31 4.77 17.69 2.43
CA LYS A 31 3.85 17.02 3.37
C LYS A 31 4.48 16.95 4.75
N SER A 32 3.66 17.13 5.79
CA SER A 32 4.08 16.90 7.17
C SER A 32 4.23 15.40 7.47
N ASP A 33 5.02 15.08 8.50
CA ASP A 33 5.21 13.73 9.01
C ASP A 33 3.88 13.06 9.35
N GLU A 34 2.99 13.78 10.04
CA GLU A 34 1.66 13.29 10.43
C GLU A 34 0.81 12.93 9.20
N GLN A 35 0.81 13.79 8.17
CA GLN A 35 0.10 13.53 6.92
C GLN A 35 0.69 12.35 6.16
N ALA A 36 2.02 12.18 6.19
CA ALA A 36 2.71 11.06 5.56
C ALA A 36 2.39 9.76 6.28
N GLU A 37 2.42 9.75 7.61
CA GLU A 37 2.14 8.59 8.44
C GLU A 37 0.68 8.12 8.30
N GLU A 38 -0.28 9.04 8.38
CA GLU A 38 -1.71 8.71 8.21
C GLU A 38 -1.97 8.10 6.82
N PHE A 39 -1.38 8.70 5.78
CA PHE A 39 -1.50 8.20 4.42
C PHE A 39 -0.89 6.80 4.26
N ASN A 40 0.30 6.58 4.81
CA ASN A 40 0.99 5.30 4.73
C ASN A 40 0.21 4.20 5.47
N LYS A 41 -0.29 4.49 6.67
CA LYS A 41 -1.17 3.58 7.43
C LYS A 41 -2.41 3.21 6.63
N LYS A 42 -3.09 4.19 6.04
CA LYS A 42 -4.30 3.96 5.22
C LYS A 42 -4.03 3.01 4.06
N HIS A 43 -2.95 3.20 3.31
CA HIS A 43 -2.63 2.37 2.15
C HIS A 43 -2.10 0.99 2.54
N MET A 44 -1.33 0.90 3.62
CA MET A 44 -0.90 -0.39 4.17
C MET A 44 -2.10 -1.22 4.66
N MET A 45 -3.04 -0.60 5.37
CA MET A 45 -4.25 -1.28 5.84
C MET A 45 -5.12 -1.79 4.68
N LYS A 46 -5.17 -1.08 3.55
CA LYS A 46 -5.84 -1.60 2.34
C LYS A 46 -5.17 -2.85 1.80
N ILE A 47 -3.83 -2.89 1.78
CA ILE A 47 -3.10 -4.09 1.37
C ILE A 47 -3.43 -5.25 2.32
N VAL A 48 -3.37 -5.03 3.65
CA VAL A 48 -3.75 -6.02 4.67
C VAL A 48 -5.16 -6.56 4.45
N ASP A 49 -6.13 -5.67 4.34
CA ASP A 49 -7.53 -6.05 4.15
C ASP A 49 -7.75 -6.88 2.86
N MET A 50 -7.08 -6.52 1.75
CA MET A 50 -7.20 -7.26 0.48
C MET A 50 -6.72 -8.71 0.57
N TYR A 51 -5.62 -8.97 1.29
CA TYR A 51 -5.06 -10.31 1.47
C TYR A 51 -5.87 -11.12 2.48
N THR A 52 -6.20 -10.53 3.63
CA THR A 52 -6.98 -11.17 4.69
C THR A 52 -8.35 -11.65 4.18
N ARG A 53 -9.06 -10.82 3.41
CA ARG A 53 -10.37 -11.19 2.84
C ARG A 53 -10.32 -12.37 1.87
N ARG A 54 -9.14 -12.66 1.32
CA ARG A 54 -8.92 -13.73 0.34
C ARG A 54 -8.17 -14.94 0.93
N GLY A 55 -7.91 -14.93 2.23
CA GLY A 55 -7.17 -16.00 2.92
C GLY A 55 -5.71 -16.12 2.47
N TYR A 56 -5.13 -15.05 1.93
CA TYR A 56 -3.71 -15.02 1.53
C TYR A 56 -2.85 -14.39 2.63
N ASP A 57 -1.63 -14.90 2.77
CA ASP A 57 -0.59 -14.33 3.63
C ASP A 57 0.06 -13.15 2.89
N ILE A 58 0.32 -12.04 3.59
CA ILE A 58 1.00 -10.87 3.03
C ILE A 58 2.51 -11.10 2.87
N THR A 59 3.06 -12.05 3.61
CA THR A 59 4.50 -12.31 3.67
C THR A 59 4.97 -13.37 2.67
N LYS A 60 4.04 -14.00 1.93
CA LYS A 60 4.30 -15.13 1.01
C LYS A 60 3.67 -14.93 -0.37
#